data_AF-A0A412KRZ8-F1
#
_entry.id   AF-A0A412KRZ8-F1
#
_cell.length_a   1.000
_cell.length_b   1.000
_cell.length_c   1.000
_cell.angle_alpha   90.00
_cell.angle_beta   90.00
_cell.angle_gamma   90.00
#
_symmetry.space_group_name_H-M   'P 1'
#
loop_
_entity.id
_entity.type
_entity.pdbx_description
1 polymer ?
#
loop_
_entity_poly.entity_id
_entity_poly.type
_entity_poly.pdbx_seq_one_letter_code
_entity_poly.pdbx_strand_id
1 'polypeptide(L)'
;MMWRDLFNLKGGAASIQEINQRILADATVSGTNLVVLVMAIMIACVGLNMNSVAVIIGAMLISPLMGGIVAIGYGMATYDMHFIRQSVIKLAFQVGFAILTASLYFAISPLAYSTDELLARTSPTIWDVIVALCGGIAGAVGNTRQEKSNVIPGVAIATALMPPLCTAGYGLASGHYPFFLGAMYLFFINAFFIALAAFLVFKLLGVPSHGDVEASQFQRQRLILAALGILITAPSIYLAYQMVEENLRDMQVKSFISEDMVFQTTSVVSYTVKDHVLTVDLVGTLLTEKEIAALQDELHARNRLQDLELVVIQGQRELDREQVQNLINARLEKQSTSEKEISYKNLSAQYYPAYKRASADQQTIEILTQQGPLLFPEVLSIQGGTLTSVTPQKDQPKTEKKVDHKRFMVEVIVKEPLRPEEADRLQKWIAAQVEIPVLMTVQTVDHPSDFYGDGIAWP
;
A
#
# COMPACT_ATOMS: atom_id res chain seq x y z
N MET A 1 -44.74 7.61 -17.41
CA MET A 1 -44.11 7.82 -16.09
C MET A 1 -43.18 9.01 -16.25
N MET A 2 -43.49 10.13 -15.61
CA MET A 2 -42.78 11.40 -15.85
C MET A 2 -41.44 11.36 -15.11
N TRP A 3 -40.36 11.95 -15.65
CA TRP A 3 -39.04 11.98 -14.98
C TRP A 3 -39.11 12.49 -13.54
N ARG A 4 -40.09 13.36 -13.24
CA ARG A 4 -40.37 13.85 -11.87
C ARG A 4 -40.86 12.77 -10.91
N ASP A 5 -41.58 11.75 -11.38
CA ASP A 5 -42.07 10.64 -10.54
C ASP A 5 -40.95 9.66 -10.20
N LEU A 6 -39.95 9.51 -11.07
CA LEU A 6 -38.79 8.63 -10.86
C LEU A 6 -37.83 9.15 -9.77
N PHE A 7 -37.73 10.47 -9.60
CA PHE A 7 -36.84 11.11 -8.61
C PHE A 7 -37.59 11.70 -7.40
N ASN A 8 -38.89 11.43 -7.26
CA ASN A 8 -39.67 11.94 -6.13
C ASN A 8 -39.40 11.14 -4.85
N LEU A 9 -38.43 11.59 -4.05
CA LEU A 9 -38.09 11.00 -2.74
C LEU A 9 -39.23 11.06 -1.71
N LYS A 10 -40.27 11.88 -1.93
CA LYS A 10 -41.45 11.93 -1.03
C LYS A 10 -42.47 10.84 -1.34
N GLY A 11 -42.48 10.30 -2.57
CA GLY A 11 -43.36 9.21 -2.96
C GLY A 11 -42.89 7.89 -2.36
N GLY A 12 -43.51 7.47 -1.25
CA GLY A 12 -43.14 6.23 -0.53
C GLY A 12 -42.42 6.46 0.81
N ALA A 13 -42.34 7.71 1.28
CA ALA A 13 -41.87 8.00 2.62
C ALA A 13 -42.88 7.53 3.69
N ALA A 14 -42.39 6.96 4.78
CA ALA A 14 -43.16 6.62 5.97
C ALA A 14 -43.63 7.88 6.70
N SER A 15 -44.59 7.73 7.61
CA SER A 15 -45.05 8.86 8.41
C SER A 15 -43.91 9.41 9.28
N ILE A 16 -43.93 10.70 9.59
CA ILE A 16 -42.84 11.32 10.36
C ILE A 16 -42.68 10.71 11.75
N GLN A 17 -43.80 10.28 12.36
CA GLN A 17 -43.81 9.60 13.64
C GLN A 17 -43.12 8.24 13.55
N GLU A 18 -43.38 7.50 12.47
CA GLU A 18 -42.76 6.22 12.21
C GLU A 18 -41.26 6.36 11.93
N ILE A 19 -40.85 7.37 11.15
CA ILE A 19 -39.44 7.69 10.90
C ILE A 19 -38.73 8.00 12.23
N ASN A 20 -39.34 8.84 13.09
CA ASN A 20 -38.79 9.17 14.39
C ASN A 20 -38.63 7.93 15.29
N GLN A 21 -39.66 7.09 15.38
CA GLN A 21 -39.59 5.84 16.16
C GLN A 21 -38.52 4.89 15.65
N ARG A 22 -38.35 4.77 14.33
CA ARG A 22 -37.30 3.92 13.72
C ARG A 22 -35.90 4.42 14.07
N ILE A 23 -35.65 5.71 13.91
CA ILE A 23 -34.35 6.32 14.23
C ILE A 23 -34.04 6.20 15.72
N LEU A 24 -35.06 6.41 16.58
CA LEU A 24 -34.92 6.21 18.02
C LEU A 24 -34.57 4.76 18.35
N ALA A 25 -35.24 3.79 17.74
CA ALA A 25 -35.00 2.36 17.93
C ALA A 25 -33.57 1.98 17.50
N ASP A 26 -33.14 2.40 16.32
CA ASP A 26 -31.81 2.14 15.77
C ASP A 26 -30.69 2.82 16.58
N ALA A 27 -30.99 3.97 17.20
CA ALA A 27 -30.05 4.68 18.09
C ALA A 27 -30.04 4.14 19.53
N THR A 28 -30.92 3.20 19.88
CA THR A 28 -30.93 2.65 21.25
C THR A 28 -29.75 1.70 21.49
N VAL A 29 -29.05 1.95 22.59
CA VAL A 29 -28.03 1.03 23.10
C VAL A 29 -28.74 0.07 24.05
N SER A 30 -29.04 -1.13 23.56
CA SER A 30 -29.57 -2.24 24.34
C SER A 30 -28.50 -3.30 24.58
N GLY A 31 -28.66 -4.15 25.60
CA GLY A 31 -27.74 -5.26 25.86
C GLY A 31 -27.61 -6.19 24.64
N THR A 32 -28.71 -6.44 23.95
CA THR A 32 -28.72 -7.24 22.70
C THR A 32 -27.87 -6.58 21.61
N ASN A 33 -28.02 -5.27 21.39
CA ASN A 33 -27.23 -4.54 20.39
C ASN A 33 -25.73 -4.53 20.73
N LEU A 34 -25.37 -4.47 22.02
CA LEU A 34 -23.97 -4.54 22.45
C LEU A 34 -23.37 -5.94 22.23
N VAL A 35 -24.11 -7.00 22.50
CA VAL A 35 -23.64 -8.37 22.22
C VAL A 35 -23.42 -8.56 20.72
N VAL A 36 -24.36 -8.11 19.89
CA VAL A 36 -24.21 -8.15 18.43
C VAL A 36 -22.99 -7.35 17.98
N LEU A 37 -22.78 -6.16 18.53
CA LEU A 37 -21.59 -5.34 18.26
C LEU A 37 -20.28 -6.07 18.59
N VAL A 38 -20.20 -6.72 19.77
CA VAL A 38 -19.02 -7.50 20.17
C VAL A 38 -18.78 -8.65 19.20
N MET A 39 -19.82 -9.41 18.87
CA MET A 39 -19.71 -10.53 17.92
C MET A 39 -19.26 -10.04 16.54
N ALA A 40 -19.85 -8.94 16.07
CA ALA A 40 -19.47 -8.32 14.81
C ALA A 40 -17.98 -7.92 14.85
N ILE A 41 -17.52 -7.22 15.90
CA ILE A 41 -16.12 -6.79 16.02
C ILE A 41 -15.17 -8.00 16.03
N MET A 42 -15.50 -9.07 16.75
CA MET A 42 -14.69 -10.29 16.72
C MET A 42 -14.63 -10.90 15.31
N ILE A 43 -15.75 -11.00 14.60
CA ILE A 43 -15.77 -11.50 13.22
C ILE A 43 -14.95 -10.60 12.29
N ALA A 44 -15.05 -9.27 12.44
CA ALA A 44 -14.25 -8.33 11.66
C ALA A 44 -12.76 -8.45 11.94
N CYS A 45 -12.35 -8.57 13.21
CA CYS A 45 -10.96 -8.78 13.58
C CYS A 45 -10.41 -10.11 13.05
N VAL A 46 -11.21 -11.19 13.10
CA VAL A 46 -10.85 -12.47 12.46
C VAL A 46 -10.73 -12.29 10.94
N GLY A 47 -11.67 -11.58 10.31
CA GLY A 47 -11.63 -11.28 8.87
C GLY A 47 -10.40 -10.49 8.47
N LEU A 48 -9.97 -9.51 9.27
CA LEU A 48 -8.74 -8.75 9.07
C LEU A 48 -7.48 -9.62 9.21
N ASN A 49 -7.43 -10.50 10.21
CA ASN A 49 -6.34 -11.47 10.37
C ASN A 49 -6.28 -12.49 9.24
N MET A 50 -7.43 -12.90 8.73
CA MET A 50 -7.54 -13.83 7.60
C MET A 50 -7.43 -13.15 6.23
N ASN A 51 -7.25 -11.82 6.19
CA ASN A 51 -7.25 -11.02 4.97
C ASN A 51 -8.47 -11.29 4.07
N SER A 52 -9.66 -11.47 4.68
CA SER A 52 -10.88 -11.89 4.00
C SER A 52 -11.93 -10.79 3.97
N VAL A 53 -11.97 -10.08 2.83
CA VAL A 53 -12.94 -9.01 2.55
C VAL A 53 -14.38 -9.50 2.73
N ALA A 54 -14.69 -10.75 2.34
CA ALA A 54 -16.04 -11.30 2.47
C ALA A 54 -16.49 -11.43 3.93
N VAL A 55 -15.61 -11.88 4.82
CA VAL A 55 -15.90 -12.00 6.27
C VAL A 55 -16.04 -10.62 6.90
N ILE A 56 -15.18 -9.68 6.49
CA ILE A 56 -15.23 -8.28 6.91
C ILE A 56 -16.59 -7.66 6.52
N ILE A 57 -17.04 -7.83 5.28
CA ILE A 57 -18.36 -7.36 4.81
C ILE A 57 -19.52 -8.02 5.57
N GLY A 58 -19.41 -9.32 5.88
CA GLY A 58 -20.39 -10.01 6.70
C GLY A 58 -20.53 -9.42 8.11
N ALA A 59 -19.41 -9.08 8.74
CA ALA A 59 -19.38 -8.44 10.06
C ALA A 59 -19.96 -7.03 10.04
N MET A 60 -19.67 -6.27 8.99
CA MET A 60 -20.19 -4.93 8.74
C MET A 60 -21.73 -4.93 8.67
N LEU A 61 -22.30 -5.86 7.92
CA LEU A 61 -23.75 -5.96 7.69
C LEU A 61 -24.60 -6.13 8.96
N ILE A 62 -24.04 -6.77 9.98
CA ILE A 62 -24.75 -7.06 11.24
C ILE A 62 -24.50 -5.99 12.31
N SER A 63 -23.56 -5.05 12.10
CA SER A 63 -23.10 -4.11 13.12
C SER A 63 -24.10 -2.96 13.36
N PRO A 64 -24.50 -2.68 14.62
CA PRO A 64 -25.49 -1.65 14.93
C PRO A 64 -24.92 -0.23 15.07
N LEU A 65 -23.66 0.02 14.69
CA LEU A 65 -23.01 1.34 14.83
C LEU A 65 -23.67 2.45 13.99
N MET A 66 -24.29 2.06 12.88
CA MET A 66 -24.87 3.00 11.92
C MET A 66 -26.01 3.83 12.52
N GLY A 67 -26.86 3.22 13.34
CA GLY A 67 -28.08 3.85 13.86
C GLY A 67 -27.77 5.13 14.64
N GLY A 68 -26.69 5.14 15.43
CA GLY A 68 -26.25 6.31 16.17
C GLY A 68 -25.83 7.49 15.29
N ILE A 69 -25.14 7.23 14.16
CA ILE A 69 -24.67 8.28 13.26
C ILE A 69 -25.83 8.89 12.46
N VAL A 70 -26.74 8.06 11.95
CA VAL A 70 -27.96 8.52 11.27
C VAL A 70 -28.84 9.32 12.22
N ALA A 71 -28.93 8.92 13.49
CA ALA A 71 -29.65 9.66 14.52
C ALA A 71 -29.04 11.04 14.83
N ILE A 72 -27.72 11.17 14.80
CA ILE A 72 -27.06 12.50 14.88
C ILE A 72 -27.50 13.37 13.69
N GLY A 73 -27.49 12.83 12.46
CA GLY A 73 -27.99 13.50 11.27
C GLY A 73 -29.45 13.94 11.36
N TYR A 74 -30.30 13.07 11.91
CA TYR A 74 -31.71 13.37 12.18
C TYR A 74 -31.90 14.48 13.22
N GLY A 75 -31.17 14.41 14.33
CA GLY A 75 -31.18 15.45 15.37
C GLY A 75 -30.75 16.82 14.84
N MET A 76 -29.75 16.86 13.94
CA MET A 76 -29.35 18.08 13.25
C MET A 76 -30.48 18.61 12.35
N ALA A 77 -31.26 17.74 11.70
CA ALA A 77 -32.35 18.14 10.82
C ALA A 77 -33.58 18.65 11.59
N THR A 78 -33.87 18.07 12.76
CA THR A 78 -34.98 18.45 13.64
C THR A 78 -34.65 19.62 14.59
N TYR A 79 -33.40 20.05 14.63
CA TYR A 79 -32.85 21.05 15.56
C TYR A 79 -32.92 20.66 17.06
N ASP A 80 -32.92 19.36 17.37
CA ASP A 80 -32.98 18.88 18.75
C ASP A 80 -31.58 18.63 19.34
N MET A 81 -31.04 19.62 20.06
CA MET A 81 -29.73 19.54 20.70
C MET A 81 -29.66 18.46 21.79
N HIS A 82 -30.76 18.22 22.50
CA HIS A 82 -30.81 17.20 23.54
C HIS A 82 -30.66 15.81 22.92
N PHE A 83 -31.38 15.58 21.81
CA PHE A 83 -31.31 14.35 21.05
C PHE A 83 -29.93 14.12 20.40
N ILE A 84 -29.32 15.17 19.83
CA ILE A 84 -27.94 15.09 19.29
C ILE A 84 -26.97 14.66 20.39
N ARG A 85 -27.00 15.34 21.55
CA ARG A 85 -26.09 15.02 22.67
C ARG A 85 -26.26 13.58 23.14
N GLN A 86 -27.50 13.11 23.29
CA GLN A 86 -27.75 11.72 23.66
C GLN A 86 -27.21 10.73 22.61
N SER A 87 -27.41 11.02 21.32
CA SER A 87 -26.95 10.17 20.23
C SER A 87 -25.42 10.11 20.13
N VAL A 88 -24.73 11.24 20.34
CA VAL A 88 -23.27 11.31 20.41
C VAL A 88 -22.72 10.51 21.60
N ILE A 89 -23.32 10.63 22.79
CA ILE A 89 -22.88 9.87 23.97
C ILE A 89 -23.05 8.36 23.74
N LYS A 90 -24.19 7.95 23.17
CA LYS A 90 -24.46 6.54 22.85
C LYS A 90 -23.47 6.00 21.80
N LEU A 91 -23.20 6.76 20.74
CA LEU A 91 -22.22 6.40 19.73
C LEU A 91 -20.80 6.29 20.33
N ALA A 92 -20.39 7.27 21.14
CA ALA A 92 -19.08 7.26 21.80
C ALA A 92 -18.91 6.04 22.72
N PHE A 93 -19.98 5.65 23.43
CA PHE A 93 -20.00 4.43 24.23
C PHE A 93 -19.81 3.17 23.36
N GLN A 94 -20.55 3.05 22.25
CA GLN A 94 -20.41 1.92 21.33
C GLN A 94 -19.02 1.87 20.69
N VAL A 95 -18.47 3.01 20.26
CA VAL A 95 -17.13 3.13 19.68
C VAL A 95 -16.06 2.72 20.71
N GLY A 96 -16.15 3.24 21.93
CA GLY A 96 -15.23 2.86 23.01
C GLY A 96 -15.28 1.36 23.32
N PHE A 97 -16.49 0.79 23.35
CA PHE A 97 -16.67 -0.65 23.58
C PHE A 97 -16.15 -1.50 22.41
N ALA A 98 -16.34 -1.04 21.17
CA ALA A 98 -15.81 -1.69 19.98
C ALA A 98 -14.28 -1.68 19.96
N ILE A 99 -13.65 -0.53 20.23
CA ILE A 99 -12.19 -0.41 20.33
C ILE A 99 -11.67 -1.31 21.45
N LEU A 100 -12.29 -1.29 22.64
CA LEU A 100 -11.89 -2.14 23.76
C LEU A 100 -11.94 -3.63 23.38
N THR A 101 -13.01 -4.05 22.70
CA THR A 101 -13.20 -5.44 22.25
C THR A 101 -12.13 -5.83 21.22
N ALA A 102 -11.88 -4.97 20.23
CA ALA A 102 -10.86 -5.21 19.22
C ALA A 102 -9.46 -5.25 19.84
N SER A 103 -9.13 -4.32 20.74
CA SER A 103 -7.86 -4.30 21.46
C SER A 103 -7.65 -5.55 22.29
N LEU A 104 -8.68 -6.01 23.01
CA LEU A 104 -8.61 -7.24 23.79
C LEU A 104 -8.40 -8.47 22.90
N TYR A 105 -9.09 -8.53 21.77
CA TYR A 105 -8.89 -9.58 20.78
C TYR A 105 -7.44 -9.62 20.27
N PHE A 106 -6.89 -8.48 19.84
CA PHE A 106 -5.52 -8.42 19.31
C PHE A 106 -4.45 -8.60 20.38
N ALA A 107 -4.72 -8.22 21.63
CA ALA A 107 -3.80 -8.45 22.75
C ALA A 107 -3.69 -9.94 23.13
N ILE A 108 -4.77 -10.70 22.98
CA ILE A 108 -4.80 -12.14 23.29
C ILE A 108 -4.37 -12.97 22.06
N SER A 109 -4.63 -12.48 20.85
CA SER A 109 -4.37 -13.20 19.61
C SER A 109 -2.87 -13.38 19.36
N PRO A 110 -2.38 -14.63 19.20
CA PRO A 110 -0.98 -14.90 18.83
C PRO A 110 -0.65 -14.55 17.36
N LEU A 111 -1.61 -14.05 16.59
CA LEU A 111 -1.50 -13.73 15.15
C LEU A 111 -1.51 -12.20 14.89
N ALA A 112 -0.94 -11.40 15.78
CA ALA A 112 -0.97 -9.93 15.72
C ALA A 112 0.00 -9.30 14.67
N TYR A 113 0.13 -9.91 13.49
CA TYR A 113 0.88 -9.33 12.39
C TYR A 113 0.02 -8.31 11.64
N SER A 114 0.61 -7.21 11.19
CA SER A 114 -0.07 -6.20 10.37
C SER A 114 -0.36 -6.79 8.98
N THR A 115 -1.64 -6.99 8.66
CA THR A 115 -2.08 -7.44 7.32
C THR A 115 -2.30 -6.25 6.38
N ASP A 116 -2.26 -6.49 5.07
CA ASP A 116 -2.49 -5.45 4.06
C ASP A 116 -3.85 -4.76 4.24
N GLU A 117 -4.90 -5.51 4.61
CA GLU A 117 -6.21 -4.94 4.93
C GLU A 117 -6.22 -4.11 6.22
N LEU A 118 -5.34 -4.36 7.19
CA LEU A 118 -5.15 -3.46 8.35
C LEU A 118 -4.45 -2.18 7.91
N LEU A 119 -3.38 -2.28 7.11
CA LEU A 119 -2.60 -1.15 6.62
C LEU A 119 -3.44 -0.23 5.73
N ALA A 120 -4.22 -0.80 4.81
CA ALA A 120 -5.12 -0.07 3.91
C ALA A 120 -6.22 0.73 4.63
N ARG A 121 -6.43 0.50 5.94
CA ARG A 121 -7.44 1.20 6.75
C ARG A 121 -6.84 2.21 7.74
N THR A 122 -5.53 2.46 7.63
CA THR A 122 -4.83 3.52 8.38
C THR A 122 -4.70 4.82 7.58
N SER A 123 -4.68 4.72 6.26
CA SER A 123 -4.56 5.85 5.34
C SER A 123 -5.91 6.13 4.70
N PRO A 124 -6.55 7.27 5.03
CA PRO A 124 -7.83 7.60 4.45
C PRO A 124 -7.69 7.99 2.97
N THR A 125 -8.65 7.57 2.14
CA THR A 125 -8.66 7.84 0.68
C THR A 125 -9.90 8.62 0.24
N ILE A 126 -9.82 9.33 -0.89
CA ILE A 126 -10.97 10.07 -1.45
C ILE A 126 -12.20 9.16 -1.65
N TRP A 127 -11.94 7.88 -1.94
CA TRP A 127 -12.97 6.88 -2.14
C TRP A 127 -13.79 6.63 -0.88
N ASP A 128 -13.18 6.68 0.31
CA ASP A 128 -13.88 6.52 1.58
C ASP A 128 -14.92 7.63 1.80
N VAL A 129 -14.58 8.87 1.43
CA VAL A 129 -15.49 10.02 1.54
C VAL A 129 -16.69 9.87 0.59
N ILE A 130 -16.46 9.44 -0.65
CA ILE A 130 -17.53 9.21 -1.63
C ILE A 130 -18.45 8.09 -1.15
N VAL A 131 -17.86 6.97 -0.67
CA VAL A 131 -18.62 5.85 -0.12
C VAL A 131 -19.42 6.27 1.12
N ALA A 132 -18.83 7.07 2.02
CA ALA A 132 -19.51 7.58 3.20
C ALA A 132 -20.71 8.49 2.84
N LEU A 133 -20.56 9.37 1.85
CA LEU A 133 -21.65 10.22 1.36
C LEU A 133 -22.78 9.39 0.75
N CYS A 134 -22.46 8.49 -0.18
CA CYS A 134 -23.43 7.61 -0.82
C CYS A 134 -24.13 6.70 0.21
N GLY A 135 -23.36 6.15 1.15
CA GLY A 135 -23.84 5.38 2.28
C GLY A 135 -24.81 6.19 3.12
N GLY A 136 -24.45 7.39 3.57
CA GLY A 136 -25.32 8.24 4.38
C GLY A 136 -26.63 8.61 3.67
N ILE A 137 -26.59 8.89 2.36
CA ILE A 137 -27.80 9.12 1.56
C ILE A 137 -28.66 7.86 1.53
N ALA A 138 -28.08 6.71 1.20
CA ALA A 138 -28.78 5.43 1.15
C ALA A 138 -29.39 5.07 2.52
N GLY A 139 -28.67 5.32 3.61
CA GLY A 139 -29.09 5.04 4.98
C GLY A 139 -30.29 5.88 5.41
N ALA A 140 -30.25 7.19 5.11
CA ALA A 140 -31.36 8.08 5.39
C ALA A 140 -32.59 7.79 4.51
N VAL A 141 -32.39 7.49 3.22
CA VAL A 141 -33.48 7.08 2.32
C VAL A 141 -34.08 5.72 2.74
N GLY A 142 -33.24 4.77 3.15
CA GLY A 142 -33.67 3.47 3.66
C GLY A 142 -34.51 3.59 4.93
N ASN A 143 -34.08 4.44 5.87
CA ASN A 143 -34.80 4.70 7.11
C ASN A 143 -36.15 5.40 6.90
N THR A 144 -36.31 6.11 5.79
CA THR A 144 -37.49 6.94 5.51
C THR A 144 -38.54 6.24 4.66
N ARG A 145 -38.26 5.07 4.06
CA ARG A 145 -39.23 4.33 3.22
C ARG A 145 -40.21 3.49 4.02
N GLN A 146 -41.43 3.33 3.52
CA GLN A 146 -42.47 2.49 4.15
C GLN A 146 -42.02 1.02 4.29
N GLU A 147 -41.45 0.45 3.22
CA GLU A 147 -40.93 -0.93 3.25
C GLU A 147 -39.46 -0.99 3.68
N LYS A 148 -39.15 -1.90 4.62
CA LYS A 148 -37.79 -2.18 5.07
C LYS A 148 -36.96 -2.81 3.96
N SER A 149 -36.13 -2.02 3.29
CA SER A 149 -34.99 -2.51 2.51
C SER A 149 -33.70 -2.22 3.27
N ASN A 150 -33.49 -2.90 4.40
CA ASN A 150 -32.35 -2.66 5.29
C ASN A 150 -31.00 -3.16 4.71
N VAL A 151 -31.03 -4.04 3.70
CA VAL A 151 -29.83 -4.75 3.21
C VAL A 151 -28.92 -3.84 2.38
N ILE A 152 -29.48 -3.05 1.44
CA ILE A 152 -28.69 -2.30 0.46
C ILE A 152 -27.95 -1.09 1.07
N PRO A 153 -28.60 -0.26 1.92
CA PRO A 153 -27.89 0.82 2.62
C PRO A 153 -26.88 0.30 3.64
N GLY A 154 -27.22 -0.80 4.34
CA GLY A 154 -26.39 -1.38 5.39
C GLY A 154 -25.00 -1.79 4.91
N VAL A 155 -24.90 -2.35 3.68
CA VAL A 155 -23.61 -2.75 3.08
C VAL A 155 -22.69 -1.54 2.87
N ALA A 156 -23.17 -0.50 2.18
CA ALA A 156 -22.34 0.65 1.79
C ALA A 156 -21.90 1.52 2.98
N ILE A 157 -22.67 1.52 4.07
CA ILE A 157 -22.40 2.32 5.26
C ILE A 157 -21.44 1.61 6.20
N ALA A 158 -21.64 0.30 6.39
CA ALA A 158 -20.85 -0.46 7.32
C ALA A 158 -19.43 -0.73 6.79
N THR A 159 -19.22 -0.70 5.47
CA THR A 159 -17.89 -0.75 4.83
C THR A 159 -16.93 0.33 5.30
N ALA A 160 -17.46 1.50 5.67
CA ALA A 160 -16.64 2.68 5.99
C ALA A 160 -16.30 2.82 7.48
N LEU A 161 -17.02 2.12 8.39
CA LEU A 161 -16.96 2.42 9.83
C LEU A 161 -16.27 1.34 10.65
N MET A 162 -16.46 0.08 10.30
CA MET A 162 -16.07 -1.02 11.17
C MET A 162 -14.58 -1.39 11.11
N PRO A 163 -13.94 -1.49 9.92
CA PRO A 163 -12.51 -1.77 9.83
C PRO A 163 -11.64 -0.71 10.49
N PRO A 164 -11.92 0.61 10.36
CA PRO A 164 -11.16 1.63 11.07
C PRO A 164 -11.21 1.46 12.60
N LEU A 165 -12.35 1.06 13.17
CA LEU A 165 -12.43 0.79 14.62
C LEU A 165 -11.63 -0.45 15.04
N CYS A 166 -11.66 -1.52 14.25
CA CYS A 166 -10.84 -2.70 14.48
C CYS A 166 -9.34 -2.38 14.35
N THR A 167 -8.97 -1.57 13.35
CA THR A 167 -7.59 -1.12 13.10
C THR A 167 -7.10 -0.18 14.22
N ALA A 168 -7.98 0.69 14.74
CA ALA A 168 -7.69 1.48 15.92
C ALA A 168 -7.45 0.58 17.16
N GLY A 169 -8.29 -0.45 17.35
CA GLY A 169 -8.08 -1.45 18.41
C GLY A 169 -6.74 -2.19 18.27
N TYR A 170 -6.37 -2.58 17.05
CA TYR A 170 -5.05 -3.14 16.75
C TYR A 170 -3.91 -2.18 17.09
N GLY A 171 -3.99 -0.91 16.65
CA GLY A 171 -2.99 0.11 16.94
C GLY A 171 -2.80 0.34 18.44
N LEU A 172 -3.89 0.28 19.22
CA LEU A 172 -3.84 0.40 20.68
C LEU A 172 -3.23 -0.85 21.34
N ALA A 173 -3.58 -2.05 20.88
CA ALA A 173 -3.03 -3.30 21.40
C ALA A 173 -1.53 -3.48 21.09
N SER A 174 -1.11 -3.06 19.89
CA SER A 174 0.28 -3.15 19.42
C SER A 174 1.15 -1.98 19.87
N GLY A 175 0.61 -0.98 20.57
CA GLY A 175 1.34 0.23 21.00
C GLY A 175 1.73 1.19 19.88
N HIS A 176 1.22 1.00 18.66
CA HIS A 176 1.52 1.81 17.48
C HIS A 176 0.51 2.97 17.36
N TYR A 177 0.75 4.05 18.10
CA TYR A 177 -0.11 5.23 18.10
C TYR A 177 -0.40 5.86 16.73
N PRO A 178 0.53 5.89 15.75
CA PRO A 178 0.21 6.40 14.41
C PRO A 178 -0.92 5.63 13.72
N PHE A 179 -0.99 4.29 13.87
CA PHE A 179 -2.06 3.47 13.31
C PHE A 179 -3.39 3.75 13.99
N PHE A 180 -3.38 3.90 15.31
CA PHE A 180 -4.57 4.28 16.07
C PHE A 180 -5.11 5.64 15.61
N LEU A 181 -4.24 6.65 15.51
CA LEU A 181 -4.65 8.00 15.11
C LEU A 181 -5.15 8.05 13.66
N GLY A 182 -4.47 7.39 12.72
CA GLY A 182 -4.90 7.32 11.32
C GLY A 182 -6.25 6.61 11.15
N ALA A 183 -6.45 5.47 11.83
CA ALA A 183 -7.70 4.74 11.77
C ALA A 183 -8.86 5.48 12.45
N MET A 184 -8.62 6.12 13.60
CA MET A 184 -9.63 6.98 14.25
C MET A 184 -9.99 8.18 13.37
N TYR A 185 -8.99 8.78 12.72
CA TYR A 185 -9.21 9.88 11.78
C TYR A 185 -10.10 9.47 10.60
N LEU A 186 -9.83 8.31 9.98
CA LEU A 186 -10.69 7.74 8.93
C LEU A 186 -12.12 7.48 9.44
N PHE A 187 -12.27 6.91 10.65
CA PHE A 187 -13.58 6.71 11.27
C PHE A 187 -14.36 8.02 11.44
N PHE A 188 -13.71 9.06 11.96
CA PHE A 188 -14.36 10.36 12.21
C PHE A 188 -14.79 11.05 10.93
N ILE A 189 -13.95 11.04 9.89
CA ILE A 189 -14.30 11.59 8.57
C ILE A 189 -15.51 10.86 8.01
N ASN A 190 -15.51 9.53 8.03
CA ASN A 190 -16.62 8.73 7.49
C ASN A 190 -17.92 8.97 8.26
N ALA A 191 -17.86 8.96 9.61
CA ALA A 191 -19.01 9.24 10.45
C ALA A 191 -19.58 10.65 10.21
N PHE A 192 -18.69 11.64 10.01
CA PHE A 192 -19.10 13.01 9.70
C PHE A 192 -19.86 13.11 8.38
N PHE A 193 -19.31 12.57 7.29
CA PHE A 193 -19.94 12.64 5.97
C PHE A 193 -21.25 11.84 5.91
N ILE A 194 -21.35 10.71 6.64
CA ILE A 194 -22.61 9.97 6.79
C ILE A 194 -23.66 10.82 7.51
N ALA A 195 -23.30 11.47 8.62
CA ALA A 195 -24.22 12.32 9.38
C ALA A 195 -24.65 13.55 8.56
N LEU A 196 -23.74 14.16 7.80
CA LEU A 196 -24.01 15.29 6.91
C LEU A 196 -24.97 14.89 5.78
N ALA A 197 -24.72 13.76 5.13
CA ALA A 197 -25.58 13.21 4.09
C ALA A 197 -26.99 12.91 4.64
N ALA A 198 -27.07 12.28 5.82
CA ALA A 198 -28.34 12.01 6.47
C ALA A 198 -29.12 13.30 6.80
N PHE A 199 -28.43 14.30 7.35
CA PHE A 199 -29.00 15.63 7.60
C PHE A 199 -29.60 16.25 6.32
N LEU A 200 -28.86 16.24 5.21
CA LEU A 200 -29.34 16.78 3.93
C LEU A 200 -30.59 16.05 3.44
N VAL A 201 -30.62 14.72 3.51
CA VAL A 201 -31.79 13.91 3.11
C VAL A 201 -33.00 14.22 3.98
N PHE A 202 -32.87 14.23 5.30
CA PHE A 202 -33.98 14.58 6.20
C PHE A 202 -34.49 16.00 5.97
N LYS A 203 -33.60 16.95 5.66
CA LYS A 203 -33.98 18.32 5.30
C LYS A 203 -34.75 18.39 3.99
N LEU A 204 -34.32 17.66 2.96
CA LEU A 204 -35.00 17.57 1.66
C LEU A 204 -36.39 16.94 1.77
N LEU A 205 -36.55 15.95 2.65
CA LEU A 205 -37.84 15.33 2.93
C LEU A 205 -38.80 16.23 3.71
N GLY A 206 -38.30 17.31 4.31
CA GLY A 206 -39.11 18.28 5.07
C GLY A 206 -39.49 17.76 6.45
N VAL A 207 -38.61 17.01 7.11
CA VAL A 207 -38.76 16.63 8.52
C VAL A 207 -39.00 17.90 9.35
N PRO A 208 -40.13 18.00 10.08
CA PRO A 208 -40.46 19.17 10.89
C PRO A 208 -39.47 19.28 12.06
N SER A 209 -39.19 20.50 12.47
CA SER A 209 -38.40 20.76 13.67
C SER A 209 -39.13 20.28 14.93
N HIS A 210 -38.38 19.77 15.90
CA HIS A 210 -38.96 19.26 17.14
C HIS A 210 -39.31 20.41 18.10
N GLY A 211 -40.58 20.49 18.51
CA GLY A 211 -41.09 21.32 19.62
C GLY A 211 -41.75 22.65 19.24
N ASP A 212 -42.85 22.98 19.95
CA ASP A 212 -43.45 24.32 20.05
C ASP A 212 -42.52 25.23 20.89
N VAL A 213 -41.31 25.45 20.39
CA VAL A 213 -40.31 26.28 21.06
C VAL A 213 -40.59 27.73 20.70
N GLU A 214 -40.69 28.59 21.72
CA GLU A 214 -40.85 30.04 21.60
C GLU A 214 -39.88 30.58 20.51
N ALA A 215 -40.37 31.42 19.59
CA ALA A 215 -39.65 31.74 18.34
C ALA A 215 -38.22 32.28 18.55
N SER A 216 -37.92 32.87 19.71
CA SER A 216 -36.60 33.36 20.11
C SER A 216 -35.60 32.24 20.46
N GLN A 217 -36.06 31.19 21.16
CA GLN A 217 -35.23 30.03 21.50
C GLN A 217 -34.96 29.16 20.27
N PHE A 218 -35.94 29.06 19.36
CA PHE A 218 -35.78 28.37 18.08
C PHE A 218 -34.70 29.00 17.20
N GLN A 219 -34.66 30.34 17.10
CA GLN A 219 -33.62 31.03 16.33
C GLN A 219 -32.22 30.84 16.94
N ARG A 220 -32.12 30.88 18.27
CA ARG A 220 -30.84 30.63 18.97
C ARG A 220 -30.36 29.19 18.79
N GLN A 221 -31.25 28.20 18.89
CA GLN A 221 -30.92 26.79 18.62
C GLN A 221 -30.50 26.57 17.16
N ARG A 222 -31.21 27.19 16.21
CA ARG A 222 -30.85 27.16 14.79
C ARG A 222 -29.47 27.77 14.54
N LEU A 223 -29.15 28.90 15.17
CA LEU A 223 -27.86 29.56 15.04
C LEU A 223 -26.74 28.72 15.67
N ILE A 224 -26.95 28.16 16.87
CA ILE A 224 -25.99 27.28 17.54
C ILE A 224 -25.73 26.03 16.69
N LEU A 225 -26.77 25.42 16.13
CA LEU A 225 -26.63 24.24 15.29
C LEU A 225 -26.01 24.54 13.93
N ALA A 226 -26.30 25.70 13.34
CA ALA A 226 -25.61 26.16 12.14
C ALA A 226 -24.11 26.43 12.43
N ALA A 227 -23.79 27.07 13.55
CA ALA A 227 -22.42 27.32 13.98
C ALA A 227 -21.67 26.01 14.28
N LEU A 228 -22.29 25.06 14.99
CA LEU A 228 -21.73 23.74 15.26
C LEU A 228 -21.56 22.94 13.97
N GLY A 229 -22.55 23.00 13.06
CA GLY A 229 -22.49 22.40 11.74
C GLY A 229 -21.30 22.93 10.95
N ILE A 230 -21.12 24.26 10.88
CA ILE A 230 -19.97 24.88 10.22
C ILE A 230 -18.65 24.50 10.91
N LEU A 231 -18.62 24.51 12.24
CA LEU A 231 -17.43 24.18 13.03
C LEU A 231 -16.95 22.75 12.78
N ILE A 232 -17.84 21.79 12.54
CA ILE A 232 -17.48 20.41 12.23
C ILE A 232 -17.23 20.24 10.72
N THR A 233 -18.05 20.87 9.87
CA THR A 233 -17.97 20.72 8.41
C THR A 233 -16.73 21.35 7.80
N ALA A 234 -16.36 22.57 8.23
CA ALA A 234 -15.24 23.28 7.62
C ALA A 234 -13.88 22.57 7.82
N PRO A 235 -13.52 22.10 9.04
CA PRO A 235 -12.31 21.29 9.22
C PRO A 235 -12.37 19.98 8.46
N SER A 236 -13.51 19.27 8.46
CA SER A 236 -13.64 18.00 7.73
C SER A 236 -13.48 18.15 6.21
N ILE A 237 -14.00 19.24 5.62
CA ILE A 237 -13.78 19.56 4.20
C ILE A 237 -12.31 19.90 3.95
N TYR A 238 -11.69 20.71 4.80
CA TYR A 238 -10.26 21.04 4.67
C TYR A 238 -9.37 19.80 4.75
N LEU A 239 -9.64 18.93 5.72
CA LEU A 239 -8.97 17.66 5.93
C LEU A 239 -9.16 16.71 4.74
N ALA A 240 -10.38 16.61 4.21
CA ALA A 240 -10.65 15.87 2.99
C ALA A 240 -9.90 16.46 1.78
N TYR A 241 -9.85 17.78 1.65
CA TYR A 241 -9.09 18.45 0.58
C TYR A 241 -7.59 18.13 0.66
N GLN A 242 -6.99 18.26 1.85
CA GLN A 242 -5.59 17.92 2.08
C GLN A 242 -5.30 16.46 1.70
N MET A 243 -6.18 15.56 2.10
CA MET A 243 -6.07 14.14 1.81
C MET A 243 -6.20 13.83 0.32
N VAL A 244 -7.08 14.53 -0.41
CA VAL A 244 -7.17 14.42 -1.88
C VAL A 244 -5.88 14.90 -2.53
N GLU A 245 -5.33 16.03 -2.07
CA GLU A 245 -4.08 16.60 -2.58
C GLU A 245 -2.91 15.62 -2.39
N GLU A 246 -2.77 15.04 -1.19
CA GLU A 246 -1.75 14.04 -0.87
C GLU A 246 -1.89 12.77 -1.72
N ASN A 247 -3.11 12.22 -1.85
CA ASN A 247 -3.35 11.02 -2.68
C ASN A 247 -3.03 11.27 -4.16
N LEU A 248 -3.41 12.44 -4.69
CA LEU A 248 -3.14 12.79 -6.09
C LEU A 248 -1.64 13.02 -6.33
N ARG A 249 -0.93 13.61 -5.36
CA ARG A 249 0.53 13.76 -5.41
C ARG A 249 1.22 12.40 -5.44
N ASP A 250 0.85 11.49 -4.55
CA ASP A 250 1.39 10.12 -4.50
C ASP A 250 1.14 9.34 -5.79
N MET A 251 -0.04 9.50 -6.39
CA MET A 251 -0.34 8.90 -7.70
C MET A 251 0.57 9.46 -8.80
N GLN A 252 0.85 10.77 -8.81
CA GLN A 252 1.75 11.37 -9.78
C GLN A 252 3.21 10.95 -9.57
N VAL A 253 3.67 10.82 -8.33
CA VAL A 253 5.00 10.27 -8.00
C VAL A 253 5.12 8.83 -8.49
N LYS A 254 4.10 8.00 -8.24
CA LYS A 254 4.08 6.60 -8.74
C LYS A 254 4.13 6.55 -10.26
N SER A 255 3.37 7.41 -10.95
CA SER A 255 3.36 7.52 -12.41
C SER A 255 4.73 7.96 -12.93
N PHE A 256 5.34 9.00 -12.35
CA PHE A 256 6.70 9.44 -12.66
C PHE A 256 7.74 8.31 -12.53
N ILE A 257 7.70 7.58 -11.41
CA ILE A 257 8.61 6.45 -11.19
C ILE A 257 8.39 5.33 -12.23
N SER A 258 7.14 5.07 -12.62
CA SER A 258 6.82 3.98 -13.56
C SER A 258 7.02 4.33 -15.03
N GLU A 259 6.92 5.61 -15.39
CA GLU A 259 6.98 6.09 -16.78
C GLU A 259 8.38 6.64 -17.10
N ASP A 260 8.92 7.49 -16.22
CA ASP A 260 10.09 8.30 -16.50
C ASP A 260 11.38 7.69 -15.91
N MET A 261 11.27 6.93 -14.82
CA MET A 261 12.42 6.25 -14.18
C MET A 261 12.61 4.78 -14.62
N VAL A 262 12.42 4.51 -15.92
CA VAL A 262 12.61 3.19 -16.52
C VAL A 262 13.94 3.15 -17.26
N PHE A 263 14.93 2.48 -16.67
CA PHE A 263 16.26 2.33 -17.26
C PHE A 263 16.54 0.85 -17.60
N GLN A 264 17.44 0.60 -18.56
CA GLN A 264 17.81 -0.76 -18.94
C GLN A 264 18.59 -1.49 -17.83
N THR A 265 19.41 -0.75 -17.09
CA THR A 265 20.38 -1.29 -16.12
C THR A 265 20.22 -0.73 -14.71
N THR A 266 19.28 0.19 -14.51
CA THR A 266 18.99 0.83 -13.21
C THR A 266 17.53 0.61 -12.83
N SER A 267 17.29 0.19 -11.59
CA SER A 267 15.95 -0.06 -11.05
C SER A 267 15.71 0.78 -9.81
N VAL A 268 14.48 1.29 -9.68
CA VAL A 268 14.00 1.93 -8.45
C VAL A 268 13.71 0.88 -7.40
N VAL A 269 14.29 1.07 -6.20
CA VAL A 269 14.19 0.17 -5.05
C VAL A 269 13.13 0.62 -4.09
N SER A 270 13.23 1.88 -3.69
CA SER A 270 12.31 2.54 -2.77
C SER A 270 12.24 4.01 -3.14
N TYR A 271 11.13 4.62 -2.76
CA TYR A 271 10.99 6.06 -2.81
C TYR A 271 10.32 6.52 -1.53
N THR A 272 10.72 7.68 -1.04
CA THR A 272 10.10 8.34 0.11
C THR A 272 9.84 9.78 -0.28
N VAL A 273 8.61 10.24 -0.06
CA VAL A 273 8.25 11.64 -0.18
C VAL A 273 8.16 12.20 1.23
N LYS A 274 9.01 13.18 1.55
CA LYS A 274 8.96 13.90 2.82
C LYS A 274 9.05 15.39 2.57
N ASP A 275 8.07 16.12 3.07
CA ASP A 275 7.93 17.57 2.89
C ASP A 275 7.96 17.94 1.39
N HIS A 276 9.04 18.55 0.92
CA HIS A 276 9.25 18.94 -0.47
C HIS A 276 10.40 18.17 -1.14
N VAL A 277 10.78 17.01 -0.60
CA VAL A 277 11.87 16.18 -1.13
C VAL A 277 11.35 14.81 -1.51
N LEU A 278 11.52 14.45 -2.78
CA LEU A 278 11.35 13.10 -3.30
C LEU A 278 12.71 12.41 -3.26
N THR A 279 12.91 11.54 -2.27
CA THR A 279 14.10 10.69 -2.20
C THR A 279 13.85 9.40 -2.96
N VAL A 280 14.69 9.08 -3.95
CA VAL A 280 14.60 7.84 -4.72
C VAL A 280 15.89 7.04 -4.58
N ASP A 281 15.75 5.81 -4.12
CA ASP A 281 16.86 4.86 -4.02
C ASP A 281 16.97 4.06 -5.31
N LEU A 282 18.10 4.19 -5.99
CA LEU A 282 18.37 3.50 -7.25
C LEU A 282 19.48 2.47 -7.10
N VAL A 283 19.30 1.33 -7.77
CA VAL A 283 20.32 0.27 -7.88
C VAL A 283 20.61 0.00 -9.35
N GLY A 284 21.89 0.03 -9.71
CA GLY A 284 22.35 -0.20 -11.08
C GLY A 284 23.46 0.75 -11.48
N THR A 285 23.52 1.06 -12.78
CA THR A 285 24.44 2.06 -13.33
C THR A 285 24.17 3.44 -12.73
N LEU A 286 25.24 4.13 -12.34
CA LEU A 286 25.18 5.51 -11.84
C LEU A 286 24.59 6.41 -12.92
N LEU A 287 23.57 7.20 -12.58
CA LEU A 287 23.06 8.25 -13.46
C LEU A 287 24.01 9.44 -13.37
N THR A 288 24.25 10.07 -14.50
CA THR A 288 25.00 11.31 -14.61
C THR A 288 24.18 12.49 -14.05
N GLU A 289 24.85 13.56 -13.62
CA GLU A 289 24.16 14.78 -13.15
C GLU A 289 23.20 15.36 -14.20
N LYS A 290 23.49 15.16 -15.50
CA LYS A 290 22.61 15.59 -16.60
C LYS A 290 21.32 14.78 -16.67
N GLU A 291 21.40 13.47 -16.43
CA GLU A 291 20.21 12.60 -16.40
C GLU A 291 19.35 12.92 -15.16
N ILE A 292 19.97 13.18 -14.01
CA ILE A 292 19.26 13.59 -12.80
C ILE A 292 18.58 14.95 -13.00
N ALA A 293 19.26 15.92 -13.64
CA ALA A 293 18.67 17.20 -13.98
C ALA A 293 17.49 17.08 -14.96
N ALA A 294 17.60 16.22 -15.98
CA ALA A 294 16.49 15.94 -16.89
C ALA A 294 15.28 15.31 -16.16
N LEU A 295 15.53 14.40 -15.21
CA LEU A 295 14.49 13.81 -14.37
C LEU A 295 13.84 14.84 -13.44
N GLN A 296 14.62 15.80 -12.92
CA GLN A 296 14.11 16.93 -12.15
C GLN A 296 13.18 17.81 -12.99
N ASP A 297 13.54 18.07 -14.25
CA ASP A 297 12.70 18.85 -15.17
C ASP A 297 11.39 18.10 -15.52
N GLU A 298 11.45 16.79 -15.75
CA GLU A 298 10.25 15.95 -15.98
C GLU A 298 9.37 15.86 -14.72
N LEU A 299 9.99 15.83 -13.52
CA LEU A 299 9.26 15.92 -12.26
C LEU A 299 8.51 17.25 -12.16
N HIS A 300 9.17 18.37 -12.46
CA HIS A 300 8.57 19.70 -12.45
C HIS A 300 7.54 19.94 -13.56
N ALA A 301 7.60 19.19 -14.66
CA ALA A 301 6.58 19.26 -15.71
C ALA A 301 5.20 18.80 -15.21
N ARG A 302 5.13 18.03 -14.11
CA ARG A 302 3.89 17.56 -13.50
C ARG A 302 3.33 18.61 -12.53
N ASN A 303 2.10 19.07 -12.81
CA ASN A 303 1.45 20.20 -12.10
C ASN A 303 1.46 20.16 -10.56
N ARG A 304 1.54 18.98 -9.92
CA ARG A 304 1.50 18.85 -8.45
C ARG A 304 2.83 18.39 -7.84
N LEU A 305 3.89 18.34 -8.65
CA LEU A 305 5.26 17.96 -8.25
C LEU A 305 6.28 19.10 -8.52
N GLN A 306 5.80 20.29 -8.89
CA GLN A 306 6.62 21.47 -9.22
C GLN A 306 7.49 21.96 -8.06
N ASP A 307 7.08 21.69 -6.84
CA ASP A 307 7.76 22.09 -5.61
C ASP A 307 8.69 21.00 -5.05
N LEU A 308 8.74 19.82 -5.66
CA LEU A 308 9.54 18.70 -5.18
C LEU A 308 10.99 18.75 -5.71
N GLU A 309 11.94 18.56 -4.81
CA GLU A 309 13.34 18.33 -5.13
C GLU A 309 13.61 16.82 -5.22
N LEU A 310 14.14 16.34 -6.35
CA LEU A 310 14.56 14.97 -6.55
C LEU A 310 15.93 14.76 -5.93
N VAL A 311 15.98 13.99 -4.85
CA VAL A 311 17.24 13.52 -4.26
C VAL A 311 17.42 12.07 -4.65
N VAL A 312 18.36 11.81 -5.55
CA VAL A 312 18.66 10.45 -5.98
C VAL A 312 19.80 9.91 -5.12
N ILE A 313 19.52 8.86 -4.36
CA ILE A 313 20.54 8.13 -3.62
C ILE A 313 21.02 6.99 -4.50
N GLN A 314 22.26 7.12 -4.98
CA GLN A 314 22.94 6.12 -5.77
C GLN A 314 24.27 5.82 -5.09
N GLY A 315 24.55 4.56 -4.79
CA GLY A 315 25.81 4.26 -4.12
C GLY A 315 26.07 2.79 -3.93
N GLN A 316 27.34 2.43 -4.14
CA GLN A 316 28.04 1.16 -3.89
C GLN A 316 27.87 0.63 -2.45
N ARG A 317 26.66 0.46 -1.97
CA ARG A 317 26.41 -0.37 -0.79
C ARG A 317 26.29 -1.79 -1.30
N GLU A 318 27.20 -2.66 -0.87
CA GLU A 318 26.86 -4.07 -0.69
C GLU A 318 25.50 -4.07 -0.01
N LEU A 319 24.43 -4.35 -0.78
CA LEU A 319 23.08 -4.37 -0.25
C LEU A 319 23.09 -5.43 0.85
N ASP A 320 22.93 -4.99 2.09
CA ASP A 320 22.89 -5.91 3.22
C ASP A 320 21.70 -6.86 3.01
N ARG A 321 21.77 -8.06 3.57
CA ARG A 321 20.79 -9.13 3.37
C ARG A 321 19.36 -8.65 3.65
N GLU A 322 19.22 -7.74 4.60
CA GLU A 322 17.96 -7.10 5.01
C GLU A 322 17.43 -6.12 3.94
N GLN A 323 18.30 -5.39 3.25
CA GLN A 323 17.92 -4.43 2.20
C GLN A 323 17.50 -5.15 0.92
N VAL A 324 18.19 -6.23 0.54
CA VAL A 324 17.75 -7.10 -0.57
C VAL A 324 16.41 -7.77 -0.25
N GLN A 325 16.22 -8.19 1.00
CA GLN A 325 14.95 -8.76 1.46
C GLN A 325 13.82 -7.72 1.34
N ASN A 326 14.06 -6.47 1.73
CA ASN A 326 13.07 -5.39 1.62
C ASN A 326 12.73 -5.04 0.17
N LEU A 327 13.70 -5.11 -0.73
CA LEU A 327 13.56 -4.88 -2.17
C LEU A 327 12.68 -5.94 -2.85
N ILE A 328 12.87 -7.20 -2.44
CA ILE A 328 12.07 -8.34 -2.90
C ILE A 328 10.66 -8.25 -2.30
N ASN A 329 10.54 -7.93 -1.01
CA ASN A 329 9.26 -7.77 -0.33
C ASN A 329 8.43 -6.60 -0.94
N ALA A 330 9.05 -5.45 -1.23
CA ALA A 330 8.39 -4.29 -1.83
C ALA A 330 7.93 -4.53 -3.28
N ARG A 331 8.63 -5.38 -4.05
CA ARG A 331 8.15 -5.85 -5.37
C ARG A 331 6.99 -6.84 -5.26
N LEU A 332 6.92 -7.61 -4.17
CA LEU A 332 5.87 -8.59 -3.90
C LEU A 332 4.60 -7.95 -3.32
N GLU A 333 4.69 -6.86 -2.54
CA GLU A 333 3.51 -6.09 -2.08
C GLU A 333 2.65 -5.55 -3.24
N LYS A 334 3.23 -5.36 -4.42
CA LYS A 334 2.52 -4.95 -5.65
C LYS A 334 1.91 -6.12 -6.45
N GLN A 335 2.20 -7.37 -6.09
CA GLN A 335 1.64 -8.57 -6.72
C GLN A 335 0.97 -9.44 -5.66
N SER A 336 -0.32 -9.18 -5.41
CA SER A 336 -1.12 -10.00 -4.51
C SER A 336 -1.12 -11.48 -4.95
N THR A 337 -0.83 -12.37 -4.01
CA THR A 337 -1.76 -13.39 -3.45
C THR A 337 -1.01 -14.66 -3.01
N SER A 338 -1.05 -14.91 -1.70
CA SER A 338 -1.16 -16.21 -1.04
C SER A 338 -0.37 -17.39 -1.60
N GLU A 339 0.88 -17.55 -1.16
CA GLU A 339 1.46 -18.82 -0.68
C GLU A 339 2.99 -18.68 -0.58
N LYS A 340 3.55 -19.10 0.57
CA LYS A 340 4.98 -19.36 0.85
C LYS A 340 5.81 -18.22 1.47
N GLU A 341 5.51 -17.79 2.69
CA GLU A 341 6.58 -17.17 3.52
C GLU A 341 7.70 -18.15 3.89
N ILE A 342 7.43 -19.47 3.88
CA ILE A 342 8.39 -20.49 4.34
C ILE A 342 9.36 -20.95 3.23
N SER A 343 9.03 -20.75 1.93
CA SER A 343 9.87 -21.27 0.84
C SER A 343 10.99 -20.31 0.40
N TYR A 344 10.91 -19.00 0.65
CA TYR A 344 11.77 -18.03 -0.03
C TYR A 344 12.97 -17.51 0.79
N LYS A 345 12.95 -17.65 2.12
CA LYS A 345 14.13 -17.41 2.98
C LYS A 345 15.30 -18.34 2.62
N ASN A 346 14.96 -19.52 2.08
CA ASN A 346 15.92 -20.51 1.58
C ASN A 346 16.37 -20.21 0.15
N LEU A 347 15.51 -19.65 -0.71
CA LEU A 347 15.90 -19.23 -2.06
C LEU A 347 16.85 -18.02 -2.03
N SER A 348 16.60 -17.00 -1.21
CA SER A 348 17.52 -15.85 -1.12
C SER A 348 18.91 -16.26 -0.62
N ALA A 349 18.98 -17.16 0.35
CA ALA A 349 20.24 -17.78 0.78
C ALA A 349 20.91 -18.62 -0.33
N GLN A 350 20.12 -19.23 -1.21
CA GLN A 350 20.61 -20.04 -2.32
C GLN A 350 21.17 -19.19 -3.48
N TYR A 351 20.55 -18.05 -3.82
CA TYR A 351 20.93 -17.24 -4.98
C TYR A 351 21.85 -16.05 -4.65
N TYR A 352 21.92 -15.62 -3.39
CA TYR A 352 22.81 -14.53 -2.97
C TYR A 352 24.30 -14.76 -3.29
N PRO A 353 24.87 -15.97 -3.11
CA PRO A 353 26.25 -16.23 -3.51
C PRO A 353 26.49 -16.12 -5.02
N ALA A 354 25.51 -16.49 -5.85
CA ALA A 354 25.61 -16.36 -7.31
C ALA A 354 25.59 -14.90 -7.74
N TYR A 355 24.74 -14.07 -7.12
CA TYR A 355 24.70 -12.63 -7.35
C TYR A 355 26.01 -11.93 -6.95
N LYS A 356 26.53 -12.21 -5.74
CA LYS A 356 27.80 -11.63 -5.27
C LYS A 356 28.95 -11.94 -6.24
N ARG A 357 28.93 -13.15 -6.82
CA ARG A 357 29.96 -13.60 -7.76
C ARG A 357 29.80 -12.97 -9.14
N ALA A 358 28.60 -12.86 -9.67
CA ALA A 358 28.35 -12.17 -10.95
C ALA A 358 28.79 -10.70 -10.91
N SER A 359 28.54 -10.01 -9.79
CA SER A 359 29.00 -8.63 -9.58
C SER A 359 30.53 -8.52 -9.48
N ALA A 360 31.18 -9.44 -8.75
CA ALA A 360 32.63 -9.51 -8.67
C ALA A 360 33.27 -9.85 -10.04
N ASP A 361 32.66 -10.76 -10.81
CA ASP A 361 33.11 -11.13 -12.15
C ASP A 361 33.08 -9.90 -13.07
N GLN A 362 32.02 -9.09 -13.00
CA GLN A 362 31.88 -7.88 -13.82
C GLN A 362 32.99 -6.86 -13.53
N GLN A 363 33.29 -6.60 -12.25
CA GLN A 363 34.41 -5.73 -11.85
C GLN A 363 35.75 -6.28 -12.35
N THR A 364 35.93 -7.60 -12.29
CA THR A 364 37.17 -8.25 -12.71
C THR A 364 37.33 -8.15 -14.23
N ILE A 365 36.26 -8.32 -15.00
CA ILE A 365 36.26 -8.18 -16.45
C ILE A 365 36.56 -6.74 -16.87
N GLU A 366 36.03 -5.74 -16.17
CA GLU A 366 36.36 -4.33 -16.43
C GLU A 366 37.87 -4.08 -16.22
N ILE A 367 38.46 -4.60 -15.14
CA ILE A 367 39.91 -4.51 -14.89
C ILE A 367 40.70 -5.22 -15.99
N LEU A 368 40.30 -6.44 -16.37
CA LEU A 368 40.95 -7.21 -17.42
C LEU A 368 40.87 -6.51 -18.78
N THR A 369 39.74 -5.85 -19.08
CA THR A 369 39.54 -5.13 -20.35
C THR A 369 40.33 -3.82 -20.39
N GLN A 370 40.53 -3.15 -19.25
CA GLN A 370 41.34 -1.94 -19.18
C GLN A 370 42.85 -2.24 -19.19
N GLN A 371 43.30 -3.25 -18.45
CA GLN A 371 44.72 -3.58 -18.29
C GLN A 371 45.25 -4.53 -19.36
N GLY A 372 44.38 -5.40 -19.89
CA GLY A 372 44.75 -6.43 -20.88
C GLY A 372 45.45 -5.84 -22.11
N PRO A 373 44.85 -4.87 -22.83
CA PRO A 373 45.46 -4.25 -23.99
C PRO A 373 46.75 -3.46 -23.69
N LEU A 374 46.95 -3.02 -22.44
CA LEU A 374 48.17 -2.31 -22.02
C LEU A 374 49.36 -3.26 -21.82
N LEU A 375 49.10 -4.48 -21.34
CA LEU A 375 50.12 -5.50 -21.08
C LEU A 375 50.32 -6.43 -22.27
N PHE A 376 49.29 -6.59 -23.11
CA PHE A 376 49.26 -7.45 -24.29
C PHE A 376 48.66 -6.67 -25.47
N PRO A 377 49.48 -5.96 -26.28
CA PRO A 377 49.01 -5.04 -27.33
C PRO A 377 48.17 -5.68 -28.45
N GLU A 378 48.24 -7.02 -28.55
CA GLU A 378 47.51 -7.85 -29.51
C GLU A 378 46.07 -8.13 -29.05
N VAL A 379 45.75 -7.92 -27.76
CA VAL A 379 44.42 -8.11 -27.17
C VAL A 379 43.56 -6.86 -27.41
N LEU A 380 42.37 -7.07 -27.96
CA LEU A 380 41.37 -6.03 -28.23
C LEU A 380 40.35 -5.92 -27.10
N SER A 381 39.83 -7.06 -26.63
CA SER A 381 38.86 -7.11 -25.55
C SER A 381 38.90 -8.46 -24.86
N ILE A 382 38.56 -8.46 -23.57
CA ILE A 382 38.45 -9.66 -22.75
C ILE A 382 37.02 -9.70 -22.20
N GLN A 383 36.30 -10.79 -22.43
CA GLN A 383 34.95 -11.02 -21.92
C GLN A 383 34.94 -12.33 -21.15
N GLY A 384 34.02 -12.52 -20.19
CA GLY A 384 34.02 -13.76 -19.42
C GLY A 384 33.03 -13.80 -18.27
N GLY A 385 33.18 -14.80 -17.40
CA GLY A 385 32.40 -14.95 -16.18
C GLY A 385 32.65 -16.29 -15.48
N THR A 386 32.29 -16.40 -14.21
CA THR A 386 32.41 -17.65 -13.46
C THR A 386 31.32 -18.64 -13.88
N LEU A 387 31.72 -19.85 -14.31
CA LEU A 387 30.80 -20.94 -14.55
C LEU A 387 30.35 -21.56 -13.22
N THR A 388 29.04 -21.51 -12.96
CA THR A 388 28.42 -22.20 -11.83
C THR A 388 27.62 -23.41 -12.35
N SER A 389 28.05 -24.62 -12.00
CA SER A 389 27.26 -25.84 -12.25
C SER A 389 26.51 -26.24 -10.98
N VAL A 390 25.19 -26.34 -11.05
CA VAL A 390 24.37 -26.96 -9.99
C VAL A 390 24.29 -28.45 -10.29
N THR A 391 25.22 -29.24 -9.78
CA THR A 391 25.17 -30.70 -9.95
C THR A 391 24.20 -31.28 -8.92
N PRO A 392 23.10 -31.94 -9.32
CA PRO A 392 22.26 -32.65 -8.37
C PRO A 392 22.99 -33.91 -7.91
N GLN A 393 23.54 -33.88 -6.68
CA GLN A 393 24.13 -35.07 -6.07
C GLN A 393 23.00 -36.03 -5.68
N LYS A 394 23.03 -37.27 -6.21
CA LYS A 394 21.90 -38.22 -6.17
C LYS A 394 21.47 -38.70 -4.78
N ASP A 395 22.26 -38.47 -3.73
CA ASP A 395 22.05 -39.08 -2.40
C ASP A 395 21.99 -38.09 -1.21
N GLN A 396 21.57 -36.83 -1.42
CA GLN A 396 21.25 -35.91 -0.32
C GLN A 396 19.79 -35.43 -0.33
N PRO A 397 19.17 -35.23 0.84
CA PRO A 397 17.80 -34.74 0.95
C PRO A 397 17.65 -33.40 0.21
N LYS A 398 16.48 -33.20 -0.43
CA LYS A 398 16.15 -32.11 -1.38
C LYS A 398 16.36 -30.67 -0.88
N THR A 399 16.80 -30.47 0.35
CA THR A 399 16.95 -29.19 1.04
C THR A 399 18.38 -28.64 1.11
N GLU A 400 19.41 -29.44 0.79
CA GLU A 400 20.79 -28.94 0.71
C GLU A 400 21.45 -29.37 -0.60
N LYS A 401 21.29 -28.55 -1.64
CA LYS A 401 22.13 -28.65 -2.84
C LYS A 401 23.38 -27.81 -2.60
N LYS A 402 24.52 -28.44 -2.30
CA LYS A 402 25.81 -27.75 -2.27
C LYS A 402 26.19 -27.28 -3.68
N VAL A 403 26.46 -26.00 -3.82
CA VAL A 403 27.02 -25.40 -5.04
C VAL A 403 28.51 -25.73 -5.06
N ASP A 404 28.99 -26.49 -6.05
CA ASP A 404 30.42 -26.77 -6.23
C ASP A 404 30.99 -25.77 -7.24
N HIS A 405 31.96 -24.94 -6.82
CA HIS A 405 32.51 -23.83 -7.58
C HIS A 405 33.74 -24.28 -8.37
N LYS A 406 33.78 -24.30 -9.72
CA LYS A 406 35.00 -24.85 -10.35
C LYS A 406 35.71 -24.16 -11.53
N ARG A 407 35.19 -23.22 -12.34
CA ARG A 407 36.03 -22.58 -13.41
C ARG A 407 35.56 -21.16 -13.80
N PHE A 408 36.50 -20.27 -14.14
CA PHE A 408 36.25 -18.96 -14.78
C PHE A 408 36.41 -19.09 -16.29
N MET A 409 35.40 -18.75 -17.08
CA MET A 409 35.48 -18.81 -18.54
C MET A 409 35.79 -17.41 -19.08
N VAL A 410 36.76 -17.32 -19.97
CA VAL A 410 37.19 -16.06 -20.58
C VAL A 410 37.35 -16.25 -22.07
N GLU A 411 36.78 -15.32 -22.82
CA GLU A 411 36.93 -15.14 -24.25
C GLU A 411 37.80 -13.91 -24.49
N VAL A 412 38.91 -14.10 -25.20
CA VAL A 412 39.88 -13.05 -25.53
C VAL A 412 39.83 -12.83 -27.03
N ILE A 413 39.52 -11.61 -27.45
CA ILE A 413 39.53 -11.22 -28.86
C ILE A 413 40.88 -10.58 -29.16
N VAL A 414 41.58 -11.08 -30.17
CA VAL A 414 42.94 -10.65 -30.56
C VAL A 414 42.99 -10.19 -32.02
N LYS A 415 43.91 -9.28 -32.33
CA LYS A 415 44.15 -8.78 -33.71
C LYS A 415 44.78 -9.85 -34.59
N GLU A 416 45.72 -10.59 -34.05
CA GLU A 416 46.49 -11.63 -34.74
C GLU A 416 46.57 -12.89 -33.85
N PRO A 417 46.79 -14.09 -34.41
CA PRO A 417 46.92 -15.31 -33.61
C PRO A 417 48.11 -15.23 -32.63
N LEU A 418 47.82 -15.35 -31.33
CA LEU A 418 48.84 -15.33 -30.26
C LEU A 418 49.77 -16.54 -30.33
N ARG A 419 51.08 -16.38 -30.14
CA ARG A 419 51.98 -17.56 -30.03
C ARG A 419 51.66 -18.39 -28.77
N PRO A 420 51.95 -19.70 -28.76
CA PRO A 420 51.65 -20.57 -27.60
C PRO A 420 52.21 -20.05 -26.27
N GLU A 421 53.40 -19.45 -26.28
CA GLU A 421 54.05 -18.88 -25.09
C GLU A 421 53.35 -17.60 -24.60
N GLU A 422 52.78 -16.80 -25.51
CA GLU A 422 52.06 -15.56 -25.20
C GLU A 422 50.66 -15.87 -24.65
N ALA A 423 49.99 -16.88 -25.23
CA ALA A 423 48.72 -17.39 -24.72
C ALA A 423 48.86 -17.97 -23.30
N ASP A 424 49.91 -18.75 -23.02
CA ASP A 424 50.16 -19.30 -21.67
C ASP A 424 50.45 -18.18 -20.64
N ARG A 425 51.19 -17.13 -21.03
CA ARG A 425 51.42 -15.95 -20.18
C ARG A 425 50.13 -15.18 -19.91
N LEU A 426 49.28 -14.99 -20.91
CA LEU A 426 48.00 -14.32 -20.77
C LEU A 426 47.06 -15.12 -19.84
N GLN A 427 46.96 -16.44 -20.04
CA GLN A 427 46.13 -17.30 -19.20
C GLN A 427 46.58 -17.27 -17.73
N LYS A 428 47.90 -17.33 -17.47
CA LYS A 428 48.47 -17.24 -16.12
C LYS A 428 48.23 -15.87 -15.48
N TRP A 429 48.32 -14.80 -16.26
CA TRP A 429 48.03 -13.44 -15.77
C TRP A 429 46.56 -13.30 -15.38
N ILE A 430 45.62 -13.77 -16.22
CA ILE A 430 44.18 -13.76 -15.91
C ILE A 430 43.91 -14.62 -14.67
N ALA A 431 44.49 -15.82 -14.59
CA ALA A 431 44.33 -16.72 -13.44
C ALA A 431 44.82 -16.11 -12.12
N ALA A 432 45.85 -15.26 -12.15
CA ALA A 432 46.33 -14.53 -10.99
C ALA A 432 45.38 -13.41 -10.53
N GLN A 433 44.53 -12.87 -11.42
CA GLN A 433 43.54 -11.84 -11.07
C GLN A 433 42.26 -12.42 -10.48
N VAL A 434 41.84 -13.62 -10.92
CA VAL A 434 40.57 -14.23 -10.47
C VAL A 434 40.73 -15.27 -9.34
N GLU A 435 41.96 -15.67 -9.00
CA GLU A 435 42.27 -16.68 -7.97
C GLU A 435 41.57 -18.05 -8.14
N ILE A 436 41.03 -18.34 -9.33
CA ILE A 436 40.34 -19.60 -9.68
C ILE A 436 40.80 -20.12 -11.05
N PRO A 437 40.62 -21.42 -11.36
CA PRO A 437 41.06 -22.00 -12.64
C PRO A 437 40.35 -21.35 -13.84
N VAL A 438 41.12 -20.89 -14.83
CA VAL A 438 40.63 -20.18 -16.02
C VAL A 438 40.57 -21.08 -17.24
N LEU A 439 39.40 -21.15 -17.88
CA LEU A 439 39.18 -21.64 -19.23
C LEU A 439 39.25 -20.45 -20.19
N MET A 440 40.33 -20.36 -20.95
CA MET A 440 40.56 -19.26 -21.90
C MET A 440 40.30 -19.74 -23.33
N THR A 441 39.48 -18.98 -24.07
CA THR A 441 39.27 -19.11 -25.51
C THR A 441 39.81 -17.86 -26.19
N VAL A 442 40.57 -18.01 -27.27
CA VAL A 442 41.15 -16.89 -28.03
C VAL A 442 40.53 -16.89 -29.42
N GLN A 443 39.99 -15.75 -29.85
CA GLN A 443 39.40 -15.58 -31.18
C GLN A 443 40.00 -14.39 -31.92
N THR A 444 40.12 -14.50 -33.24
CA THR A 444 40.50 -13.38 -34.11
C THR A 444 39.26 -12.66 -34.64
N VAL A 445 39.39 -11.38 -35.00
CA VAL A 445 38.27 -10.54 -35.46
C VAL A 445 37.56 -11.08 -36.71
N ASP A 446 38.27 -11.84 -37.55
CA ASP A 446 37.79 -12.26 -38.88
C ASP A 446 37.28 -13.71 -38.96
N HIS A 447 37.45 -14.52 -37.91
CA HIS A 447 36.99 -15.91 -37.86
C HIS A 447 36.35 -16.25 -36.50
N PRO A 448 35.01 -16.39 -36.43
CA PRO A 448 34.36 -17.00 -35.28
C PRO A 448 34.55 -18.52 -35.38
N SER A 449 35.73 -19.04 -35.03
CA SER A 449 36.03 -20.46 -35.18
C SER A 449 35.47 -21.29 -34.03
N ASP A 450 34.77 -22.36 -34.40
CA ASP A 450 34.24 -23.41 -33.54
C ASP A 450 35.32 -24.10 -32.67
N PHE A 451 34.95 -24.38 -31.41
CA PHE A 451 35.51 -25.34 -30.43
C PHE A 451 36.41 -24.88 -29.25
N TYR A 452 35.76 -24.88 -28.08
CA TYR A 452 36.09 -25.49 -26.77
C TYR A 452 37.54 -25.85 -26.37
N GLY A 453 38.07 -25.10 -25.38
CA GLY A 453 38.56 -25.56 -24.06
C GLY A 453 39.58 -26.71 -23.94
N ASP A 454 40.67 -26.42 -23.22
CA ASP A 454 41.84 -27.26 -22.85
C ASP A 454 42.89 -27.48 -23.94
N GLY A 455 43.49 -26.38 -24.39
CA GLY A 455 44.87 -26.37 -24.93
C GLY A 455 45.10 -27.11 -26.26
N ILE A 456 45.41 -26.31 -27.29
CA ILE A 456 46.16 -26.68 -28.50
C ILE A 456 45.40 -27.52 -29.54
N ALA A 457 45.05 -26.88 -30.66
CA ALA A 457 45.33 -27.41 -31.99
C ALA A 457 45.54 -26.24 -32.97
N TRP A 458 46.80 -26.03 -33.35
CA TRP A 458 47.20 -25.15 -34.45
C TRP A 458 47.30 -25.98 -35.74
N PRO A 459 46.73 -25.55 -36.87
CA PRO A 459 47.36 -25.75 -38.16
C PRO A 459 48.54 -24.80 -38.37
#